data_AF-A0A8S3IVK1-F1
#
_entry.id   AF-A0A8S3IVK1-F1
#
_cell.length_a   1.000
_cell.length_b   1.000
_cell.length_c   1.000
_cell.angle_alpha   90.00
_cell.angle_beta   90.00
_cell.angle_gamma   90.00
#
_symmetry.space_group_name_H-M   'P 1'
#
loop_
_entity.id
_entity.type
_entity.pdbx_description
1 polymer ?
#
loop_
_entity_poly.entity_id
_entity_poly.type
_entity_poly.pdbx_seq_one_letter_code
_entity_poly.pdbx_strand_id
1 'polypeptide(L)'
;VPSSRQDILSDSIWNQFLLNEIPTIFLSSLEAFHHEQLSLPIDSLRLFLYFLPNETSIYSNNLFTPVCRTILRLLSSRPFLPVINDDKLHLPNECVLANDSTIKEILTPELLYNHLNLYYLRDDLYKHEKQLLELGVHRLGHNELIDV
;
A
#
# COMPACT_ATOMS: atom_id res chain seq x y z
N VAL A 1 -1.03 31.71 22.81
CA VAL A 1 0.42 31.45 22.64
C VAL A 1 0.58 29.94 22.59
N PRO A 2 1.18 29.37 21.54
CA PRO A 2 1.35 27.93 21.45
C PRO A 2 2.22 27.47 22.62
N SER A 3 1.70 26.55 23.43
CA SER A 3 2.28 26.17 24.73
C SER A 3 3.21 24.95 24.63
N SER A 4 3.22 24.25 23.50
CA SER A 4 4.11 23.12 23.23
C SER A 4 4.90 23.29 21.93
N ARG A 5 6.04 22.58 21.80
CA ARG A 5 6.81 22.53 20.55
C ARG A 5 5.97 22.04 19.36
N GLN A 6 5.01 21.15 19.61
CA GLN A 6 4.12 20.63 18.58
C GLN A 6 3.17 21.72 18.07
N ASP A 7 2.65 22.56 18.97
CA ASP A 7 1.74 23.66 18.63
C ASP A 7 2.48 24.77 17.85
N ILE A 8 3.75 25.02 18.16
CA ILE A 8 4.57 25.98 17.39
C ILE A 8 4.81 25.45 15.97
N LEU A 9 5.03 24.15 15.81
CA LEU A 9 5.27 23.54 14.50
C LEU A 9 4.00 23.45 13.65
N SER A 10 2.83 23.26 14.25
CA SER A 10 1.56 23.21 13.53
C SER A 10 1.04 24.58 13.09
N ASP A 11 1.37 25.65 13.81
CA ASP A 11 0.86 27.01 13.54
C ASP A 11 1.63 27.75 12.41
N SER A 12 2.73 27.16 11.94
CA SER A 12 3.52 27.71 10.82
C SER A 12 2.88 27.37 9.47
N ILE A 13 2.45 28.39 8.72
CA ILE A 13 1.92 28.27 7.34
C ILE A 13 2.91 27.49 6.45
N TRP A 14 4.21 27.71 6.63
CA TRP A 14 5.25 27.01 5.89
C TRP A 14 5.27 25.50 6.19
N ASN A 15 5.12 25.13 7.46
CA ASN A 15 5.09 23.71 7.84
C ASN A 15 3.83 23.02 7.32
N GLN A 16 2.68 23.70 7.37
CA GLN A 16 1.44 23.17 6.79
C GLN A 16 1.56 22.97 5.28
N PHE A 17 2.18 23.93 4.58
CA PHE A 17 2.49 23.77 3.16
C PHE A 17 3.35 22.52 2.91
N LEU A 18 4.46 22.36 3.63
CA LEU A 18 5.33 21.19 3.49
C LEU A 18 4.60 19.87 3.78
N LEU A 19 3.77 19.81 4.82
CA LEU A 19 3.00 18.61 5.14
C LEU A 19 2.02 18.21 4.03
N ASN A 20 1.48 19.19 3.31
CA ASN A 20 0.59 18.96 2.16
C ASN A 20 1.33 18.51 0.90
N GLU A 21 2.62 18.86 0.76
CA GLU A 21 3.46 18.42 -0.37
C GLU A 21 4.04 17.01 -0.18
N ILE A 22 4.21 16.52 1.05
CA ILE A 22 4.78 15.18 1.28
C ILE A 22 3.97 14.08 0.55
N PRO A 23 2.62 14.02 0.62
CA PRO A 23 1.86 12.99 -0.08
C PRO A 23 1.99 13.03 -1.61
N THR A 24 2.13 14.23 -2.19
CA THR A 24 2.24 14.39 -3.65
C THR A 24 3.57 13.85 -4.17
N ILE A 25 4.64 13.92 -3.36
CA ILE A 25 5.96 13.36 -3.69
C ILE A 25 5.92 11.83 -3.81
N PHE A 26 5.21 11.13 -2.91
CA PHE A 26 5.05 9.67 -3.01
C PHE A 26 4.34 9.27 -4.31
N LEU A 27 3.28 9.98 -4.67
CA LEU A 27 2.56 9.75 -5.92
C LEU A 27 3.44 10.04 -7.14
N SER A 28 4.15 11.17 -7.13
CA SER A 28 5.04 11.58 -8.23
C SER A 28 6.20 10.59 -8.41
N SER A 29 6.72 10.04 -7.31
CA SER A 29 7.79 9.02 -7.36
C SER A 29 7.29 7.74 -8.03
N LEU A 30 6.08 7.30 -7.67
CA LEU A 30 5.44 6.14 -8.27
C LEU A 30 5.18 6.36 -9.77
N GLU A 31 4.65 7.52 -10.17
CA GLU A 31 4.43 7.88 -11.57
C GLU A 31 5.75 7.94 -12.37
N ALA A 32 6.82 8.51 -11.79
CA ALA A 32 8.13 8.57 -12.43
C ALA A 32 8.68 7.17 -12.74
N PHE A 33 8.51 6.22 -11.83
CA PHE A 33 8.94 4.84 -12.07
C PHE A 33 8.17 4.15 -13.21
N HIS A 34 6.89 4.47 -13.40
CA HIS A 34 6.12 3.93 -14.52
C HIS A 34 6.55 4.52 -15.88
N HIS A 35 6.91 5.80 -15.90
CA HIS A 35 7.32 6.50 -17.13
C HIS A 35 8.64 5.98 -17.70
N GLU A 36 9.58 5.54 -16.86
CA GLU A 36 10.91 5.13 -17.33
C GLU A 36 10.99 3.66 -17.80
N GLN A 37 10.11 2.76 -17.33
CA GLN A 37 10.32 1.32 -17.56
C GLN A 37 9.10 0.43 -17.81
N LEU A 38 7.90 0.97 -18.11
CA LEU A 38 6.63 0.22 -18.29
C LEU A 38 6.18 -0.61 -17.06
N SER A 39 7.09 -0.91 -16.13
CA SER A 39 6.87 -1.58 -14.84
C SER A 39 7.98 -1.19 -13.87
N LEU A 40 7.68 -1.06 -12.57
CA LEU A 40 8.74 -0.93 -11.57
C LEU A 40 9.59 -2.21 -11.56
N PRO A 41 10.94 -2.11 -11.58
CA PRO A 41 11.78 -3.21 -11.14
C PRO A 41 11.31 -3.68 -9.75
N ILE A 42 11.16 -4.98 -9.57
CA ILE A 42 10.58 -5.55 -8.34
C ILE A 42 11.33 -5.10 -7.08
N ASP A 43 12.64 -4.87 -7.18
CA ASP A 43 13.47 -4.38 -6.08
C ASP A 43 13.20 -2.91 -5.75
N SER A 44 12.93 -2.07 -6.75
CA SER A 44 12.48 -0.69 -6.53
C SER A 44 11.12 -0.67 -5.85
N LEU A 45 10.20 -1.57 -6.23
CA LEU A 45 8.89 -1.67 -5.58
C LEU A 45 9.01 -2.11 -4.12
N ARG A 46 9.87 -3.11 -3.85
CA ARG A 46 10.18 -3.54 -2.48
C ARG A 46 10.72 -2.39 -1.63
N LEU A 47 11.67 -1.62 -2.16
CA LEU A 47 12.20 -0.44 -1.49
C LEU A 47 11.11 0.62 -1.25
N PHE A 48 10.28 0.89 -2.26
CA PHE A 48 9.17 1.83 -2.14
C PHE A 48 8.20 1.42 -1.03
N LEU A 49 7.77 0.15 -1.01
CA LEU A 49 6.90 -0.41 0.02
C LEU A 49 7.55 -0.33 1.41
N TYR A 50 8.85 -0.58 1.52
CA TYR A 50 9.57 -0.50 2.79
C TYR A 50 9.52 0.91 3.42
N PHE A 51 9.56 1.96 2.59
CA PHE A 51 9.49 3.36 3.04
C PHE A 51 8.07 3.89 3.23
N LEU A 52 7.03 3.09 3.01
CA LEU A 52 5.68 3.54 3.29
C LEU A 52 5.49 3.81 4.78
N PRO A 53 4.81 4.92 5.11
CA PRO A 53 4.54 5.24 6.49
C PRO A 53 3.57 4.21 7.08
N ASN A 54 3.94 3.65 8.23
CA ASN A 54 3.07 2.72 8.96
C ASN A 54 2.18 3.48 9.94
N GLU A 55 0.86 3.31 9.89
CA GLU A 55 -0.08 3.95 10.84
C GLU A 55 0.12 3.45 12.28
N THR A 56 0.66 2.24 12.43
CA THR A 56 0.89 1.56 13.72
C THR A 56 2.14 2.02 14.46
N SER A 57 2.82 3.09 14.02
CA SER A 57 3.90 3.68 14.82
C SER A 57 3.34 4.23 16.13
N ILE A 58 4.12 4.17 17.21
CA ILE A 58 3.75 4.49 18.61
C ILE A 58 3.33 5.98 18.79
N TYR A 59 3.28 6.74 17.70
CA TYR A 59 2.99 8.16 17.61
C TYR A 59 1.68 8.47 16.86
N SER A 60 0.68 7.58 16.91
CA SER A 60 -0.62 7.66 16.18
C SER A 60 -1.49 8.89 16.49
N ASN A 61 -1.00 9.83 17.29
CA ASN A 61 -1.59 11.14 17.52
C ASN A 61 -0.58 12.28 17.25
N ASN A 62 0.27 12.12 16.24
CA ASN A 62 1.26 13.12 15.83
C ASN A 62 0.79 13.92 14.60
N LEU A 63 1.46 15.05 14.35
CA LEU A 63 1.23 15.93 13.21
C LEU A 63 1.30 15.23 11.83
N PHE A 64 2.01 14.10 11.74
CA PHE A 64 2.20 13.36 10.49
C PHE A 64 1.14 12.28 10.25
N THR A 65 0.37 11.90 11.26
CA THR A 65 -0.71 10.91 11.13
C THR A 65 -1.67 11.22 9.96
N PRO A 66 -2.18 12.46 9.78
CA PRO A 66 -3.00 12.78 8.61
C PRO A 66 -2.23 12.70 7.28
N VAL A 67 -0.92 12.99 7.29
CA VAL A 67 -0.05 12.86 6.11
C VAL A 67 0.10 11.40 5.71
N CYS A 68 0.38 10.51 6.66
CA CYS A 68 0.48 9.06 6.44
C CYS A 68 -0.82 8.50 5.83
N ARG A 69 -1.98 8.85 6.42
CA ARG A 69 -3.31 8.48 5.90
C ARG A 69 -3.52 8.96 4.47
N THR A 70 -3.09 10.19 4.18
CA THR A 70 -3.21 10.77 2.84
C THR A 70 -2.34 10.04 1.84
N ILE A 71 -1.09 9.69 2.20
CA ILE A 71 -0.19 8.87 1.37
C ILE A 71 -0.85 7.52 1.07
N LEU A 72 -1.28 6.77 2.09
CA LEU A 72 -1.88 5.46 1.92
C LEU A 72 -3.14 5.51 1.05
N ARG A 73 -4.01 6.50 1.26
CA ARG A 73 -5.21 6.71 0.46
C ARG A 73 -4.91 7.05 -1.01
N LEU A 74 -3.90 7.89 -1.26
CA LEU A 74 -3.52 8.22 -2.63
C LEU A 74 -2.97 6.99 -3.34
N LEU A 75 -2.10 6.23 -2.69
CA LEU A 75 -1.50 5.02 -3.26
C LEU A 75 -2.53 3.90 -3.45
N SER A 76 -3.47 3.70 -2.53
CA SER A 76 -4.52 2.69 -2.65
C SER A 76 -5.47 2.94 -3.83
N SER A 77 -5.54 4.19 -4.30
CA SER A 77 -6.34 4.58 -5.46
C SER A 77 -5.63 4.46 -6.81
N ARG A 78 -4.38 3.97 -6.84
CA ARG A 78 -3.57 3.87 -8.06
C ARG A 78 -3.13 2.43 -8.33
N PRO A 79 -3.17 1.97 -9.59
CA PRO A 79 -2.68 0.63 -9.93
C PRO A 79 -1.15 0.66 -10.01
N PHE A 80 -0.49 -0.12 -9.16
CA PHE A 80 0.98 -0.23 -9.16
C PHE A 80 1.50 -1.58 -8.67
N LEU A 81 0.61 -2.49 -8.25
CA LEU A 81 0.99 -3.80 -7.73
C LEU A 81 1.04 -4.83 -8.87
N PRO A 82 2.15 -5.56 -9.02
CA PRO A 82 2.25 -6.67 -9.96
C PRO A 82 1.62 -7.92 -9.35
N VAL A 83 0.82 -8.62 -10.16
CA VAL A 83 0.13 -9.85 -9.78
C VAL A 83 0.68 -11.06 -10.52
N ILE A 84 0.25 -12.25 -10.13
CA ILE A 84 0.60 -13.50 -10.80
C ILE A 84 -0.27 -13.66 -12.05
N ASN A 85 0.32 -14.09 -13.16
CA ASN A 85 -0.37 -14.39 -14.44
C ASN A 85 -1.04 -13.18 -15.14
N ASP A 86 -0.71 -11.95 -14.77
CA ASP A 86 -1.08 -10.75 -15.53
C ASP A 86 0.09 -9.75 -15.50
N ASP A 87 0.44 -9.24 -16.68
CA ASP A 87 1.50 -8.25 -16.85
C ASP A 87 1.03 -6.84 -16.50
N LYS A 88 -0.28 -6.64 -16.31
CA LYS A 88 -0.86 -5.37 -15.89
C LYS A 88 -0.64 -5.14 -14.40
N LEU A 89 -0.60 -3.86 -14.05
CA LEU A 89 -0.58 -3.40 -12.68
C LEU A 89 -2.01 -3.28 -12.16
N HIS A 90 -2.22 -3.72 -10.92
CA HIS A 90 -3.53 -3.76 -10.28
C HIS A 90 -3.59 -2.83 -9.08
N LEU A 91 -4.81 -2.47 -8.69
CA LEU A 91 -5.04 -1.70 -7.47
C LEU A 91 -4.78 -2.57 -6.24
N PRO A 92 -4.34 -1.98 -5.12
CA PRO A 92 -4.19 -2.71 -3.86
C PRO A 92 -5.45 -3.48 -3.43
N ASN A 93 -6.64 -2.90 -3.58
CA ASN A 93 -7.90 -3.56 -3.24
C ASN A 93 -8.32 -4.69 -4.21
N GLU A 94 -7.67 -4.81 -5.36
CA GLU A 94 -7.88 -5.92 -6.30
C GLU A 94 -6.90 -7.08 -6.04
N CYS A 95 -5.98 -6.91 -5.09
CA CYS A 95 -4.91 -7.86 -4.81
C CYS A 95 -5.16 -8.66 -3.53
N VAL A 96 -4.64 -9.87 -3.52
CA VAL A 96 -4.72 -10.82 -2.42
C VAL A 96 -3.36 -11.39 -2.07
N LEU A 97 -3.09 -11.48 -0.77
CA LEU A 97 -1.98 -12.22 -0.17
C LEU A 97 -2.49 -13.56 0.37
N ALA A 98 -1.99 -14.66 -0.21
CA ALA A 98 -2.18 -16.01 0.31
C ALA A 98 -0.82 -16.63 0.61
N ASN A 99 -0.49 -16.75 1.90
CA ASN A 99 0.76 -17.36 2.36
C ASN A 99 0.69 -18.90 2.34
N ASP A 100 -0.51 -19.46 2.28
CA ASP A 100 -0.72 -20.90 2.35
C ASP A 100 -0.84 -21.55 0.96
N SER A 101 -0.03 -22.57 0.71
CA SER A 101 -0.06 -23.33 -0.54
C SER A 101 -1.38 -24.09 -0.71
N THR A 102 -1.99 -24.57 0.37
CA THR A 102 -3.28 -25.28 0.29
C THR A 102 -4.42 -24.36 -0.13
N ILE A 103 -4.39 -23.10 0.29
CA ILE A 103 -5.38 -22.10 -0.17
C ILE A 103 -5.23 -21.85 -1.67
N LYS A 104 -3.99 -21.75 -2.19
CA LYS A 104 -3.74 -21.58 -3.63
C LYS A 104 -4.12 -22.81 -4.47
N GLU A 105 -4.08 -24.01 -3.89
CA GLU A 105 -4.54 -25.24 -4.54
C GLU A 105 -6.07 -25.30 -4.65
N ILE A 106 -6.77 -24.88 -3.60
CA ILE A 106 -8.24 -24.87 -3.56
C ILE A 106 -8.80 -23.71 -4.38
N LEU A 107 -8.22 -22.53 -4.21
CA LEU A 107 -8.62 -21.30 -4.89
C LEU A 107 -7.57 -20.98 -5.96
N THR A 108 -7.76 -21.56 -7.14
CA THR A 108 -6.87 -21.28 -8.27
C THR A 108 -7.00 -19.80 -8.68
N PRO A 109 -5.98 -19.22 -9.35
CA PRO A 109 -6.05 -17.83 -9.84
C PRO A 109 -7.30 -17.56 -10.69
N GLU A 110 -7.74 -18.56 -11.46
CA GLU A 110 -8.94 -18.49 -12.29
C GLU A 110 -10.21 -18.41 -11.45
N LEU A 111 -10.32 -19.20 -10.37
CA LEU A 111 -11.47 -19.16 -9.46
C LEU A 111 -11.50 -17.86 -8.65
N LEU A 112 -10.34 -17.40 -8.18
CA LEU A 112 -10.22 -16.13 -7.47
C LEU A 112 -10.72 -14.96 -8.33
N TYR A 113 -10.29 -14.91 -9.59
CA TYR A 113 -10.73 -13.87 -10.51
C TYR A 113 -12.22 -14.00 -10.86
N ASN A 114 -12.69 -15.20 -11.21
CA ASN A 114 -14.07 -15.40 -11.67
C ASN A 114 -15.11 -15.17 -10.57
N HIS A 115 -14.79 -15.48 -9.30
CA HIS A 115 -15.74 -15.38 -8.19
C HIS A 115 -15.59 -14.11 -7.36
N LEU A 116 -14.36 -13.60 -7.20
CA LEU A 116 -14.07 -12.48 -6.32
C LEU A 116 -13.52 -11.25 -7.06
N ASN A 117 -13.17 -11.37 -8.34
CA ASN A 117 -12.50 -10.33 -9.13
C ASN A 117 -11.21 -9.85 -8.45
N LEU A 118 -10.50 -10.77 -7.79
CA LEU A 118 -9.24 -10.54 -7.10
C LEU A 118 -8.10 -11.29 -7.80
N TYR A 119 -6.89 -10.81 -7.57
CA TYR A 119 -5.67 -11.37 -8.16
C TYR A 119 -4.66 -11.72 -7.07
N TYR A 120 -3.95 -12.83 -7.25
CA TYR A 120 -2.85 -13.18 -6.36
C TYR A 120 -1.66 -12.25 -6.59
N LEU A 121 -1.18 -11.63 -5.51
CA LEU A 121 0.02 -10.83 -5.54
C LEU A 121 1.26 -11.71 -5.78
N ARG A 122 2.32 -11.16 -6.39
CA ARG A 122 3.60 -11.87 -6.50
C ARG A 122 4.19 -12.22 -5.13
N ASP A 123 4.66 -13.47 -5.00
CA ASP A 123 5.27 -14.02 -3.78
C ASP A 123 6.48 -13.20 -3.28
N ASP A 124 7.17 -12.53 -4.20
CA ASP A 124 8.29 -11.62 -3.95
C ASP A 124 7.98 -10.46 -2.99
N LEU A 125 6.69 -10.11 -2.85
CA LEU A 125 6.21 -8.98 -2.08
C LEU A 125 5.72 -9.36 -0.68
N TYR A 126 5.63 -10.66 -0.37
CA TYR A 126 5.05 -11.15 0.89
C TYR A 126 5.81 -10.66 2.14
N LYS A 127 7.10 -10.31 2.00
CA LYS A 127 7.90 -9.69 3.07
C LYS A 127 7.38 -8.32 3.52
N HIS A 128 6.51 -7.68 2.74
CA HIS A 128 5.90 -6.37 3.00
C HIS A 128 4.40 -6.50 3.33
N GLU A 129 3.95 -7.66 3.81
CA GLU A 129 2.55 -7.96 4.15
C GLU A 129 1.89 -6.82 4.93
N LYS A 130 2.55 -6.30 5.97
CA LYS A 130 1.99 -5.22 6.79
C LYS A 130 1.65 -3.97 5.98
N GLN A 131 2.58 -3.49 5.15
CA GLN A 131 2.38 -2.30 4.32
C GLN A 131 1.32 -2.54 3.25
N LEU A 132 1.29 -3.75 2.68
CA LEU A 132 0.29 -4.14 1.69
C LEU A 132 -1.12 -4.16 2.29
N LEU A 133 -1.29 -4.69 3.51
CA LEU A 133 -2.57 -4.66 4.22
C LEU A 133 -2.99 -3.22 4.54
N GLU A 134 -2.06 -2.33 4.94
CA GLU A 134 -2.35 -0.90 5.17
C GLU A 134 -2.75 -0.16 3.88
N LEU A 135 -2.30 -0.63 2.70
CA LEU A 135 -2.74 -0.13 1.39
C LEU A 135 -4.11 -0.67 0.95
N GLY A 136 -4.66 -1.68 1.64
CA GLY A 136 -5.95 -2.29 1.31
C GLY A 136 -5.86 -3.61 0.55
N VAL A 137 -4.69 -4.25 0.48
CA VAL A 137 -4.55 -5.62 -0.04
C VAL A 137 -5.28 -6.59 0.89
N HIS A 138 -6.02 -7.53 0.32
CA HIS A 138 -6.75 -8.52 1.09
C HIS A 138 -5.82 -9.63 1.57
N ARG A 139 -6.01 -10.06 2.81
CA ARG A 139 -5.43 -11.32 3.28
C ARG A 139 -6.39 -12.45 2.93
N LEU A 140 -5.85 -13.61 2.55
CA LEU A 140 -6.60 -14.86 2.56
C LEU A 140 -5.89 -15.83 3.51
N GLY A 141 -6.45 -15.96 4.70
CA GLY A 141 -6.09 -16.99 5.67
C GLY A 141 -7.17 -18.05 5.85
N HIS A 142 -6.81 -19.15 6.50
CA HIS A 142 -7.71 -20.23 6.88
C HIS A 142 -8.97 -19.76 7.64
N ASN A 143 -8.88 -18.64 8.36
CA ASN A 143 -9.99 -18.10 9.15
C ASN A 143 -11.00 -17.29 8.31
N GLU A 144 -10.60 -16.75 7.16
CA GLU A 144 -11.47 -15.91 6.31
C GLU A 144 -12.33 -16.75 5.35
N LEU A 145 -11.94 -18.00 5.09
CA LEU A 145 -12.71 -18.94 4.25
C LEU A 145 -13.94 -19.55 4.96
N ILE A 146 -14.06 -19.38 6.28
CA ILE A 146 -15.15 -19.97 7.09
C ILE A 146 -16.32 -18.99 7.25
N ASP A 147 -16.11 -17.69 6.99
CA ASP A 147 -17.13 -16.64 7.13
C ASP A 147 -17.79 -16.24 5.78
N VAL A 148 -17.59 -17.02 4.71
CA VAL A 148 -18.27 -16.86 3.41
C VAL A 148 -19.46 -17.80 3.27
#